data_AF-A0ABD6AXN5-F1
#
_entry.id   AF-A0ABD6AXN5-F1
#
_cell.length_a   1.000
_cell.length_b   1.000
_cell.length_c   1.000
_cell.angle_alpha   90.00
_cell.angle_beta   90.00
_cell.angle_gamma   90.00
#
_symmetry.space_group_name_H-M   'P 1'
#
loop_
_entity.id
_entity.type
_entity.pdbx_description
1 polymer ?
#
loop_
_entity_poly.entity_id
_entity_poly.type
_entity_poly.pdbx_seq_one_letter_code
_entity_poly.pdbx_strand_id
1 'polypeptide(L)' 'MREIWQIDCRACSFRGRAETESVAEALADVHRGPTDHHVHVYPTAGVRVTAERCRPADD' A
#
# COMPACT_ATOMS: atom_id res chain seq x y z
N MET A 1 4.35 19.49 9.31
CA MET A 1 3.26 18.63 8.81
C MET A 1 3.57 17.21 9.29
N ARG A 2 2.62 16.50 9.92
CA ARG A 2 2.84 15.09 10.28
C ARG A 2 2.82 14.25 9.01
N GLU A 3 3.81 13.39 8.84
CA GLU A 3 3.86 12.45 7.73
C GLU A 3 2.77 11.39 7.92
N ILE A 4 1.94 11.17 6.90
CA ILE A 4 0.89 10.14 6.93
C ILE A 4 1.30 9.06 5.95
N TRP A 5 1.21 7.80 6.33
CA TRP A 5 1.50 6.66 5.48
C TRP A 5 0.20 6.06 4.93
N GLN A 6 0.20 5.64 3.67
CA GLN A 6 -0.94 4.97 3.04
C GLN A 6 -0.63 3.50 2.79
N ILE A 7 -1.68 2.69 2.87
CA ILE A 7 -1.69 1.28 2.52
C ILE A 7 -2.72 1.10 1.41
N ASP A 8 -2.35 0.50 0.28
CA ASP A 8 -3.25 0.21 -0.84
C ASP A 8 -3.10 -1.24 -1.30
N CYS A 9 -4.22 -1.95 -1.38
CA CYS A 9 -4.30 -3.28 -1.97
C CYS A 9 -5.26 -3.24 -3.16
N ARG A 10 -4.72 -3.36 -4.37
CA ARG A 10 -5.52 -3.27 -5.60
C ARG A 10 -6.46 -4.45 -5.81
N ALA A 11 -6.09 -5.64 -5.34
CA ALA A 11 -6.85 -6.87 -5.55
C ALA A 11 -8.24 -6.83 -4.89
N CYS A 12 -8.34 -6.25 -3.69
CA CYS A 12 -9.59 -6.16 -2.92
C CYS A 12 -10.03 -4.71 -2.66
N SER A 13 -9.38 -3.72 -3.28
CA SER A 13 -9.64 -2.29 -3.06
C SER A 13 -9.52 -1.83 -1.60
N PHE A 14 -8.73 -2.54 -0.77
CA PHE A 14 -8.47 -2.14 0.61
C PHE A 14 -7.56 -0.91 0.65
N ARG A 15 -7.92 0.06 1.51
CA ARG A 15 -7.15 1.29 1.74
C ARG A 15 -7.02 1.56 3.24
N GLY A 16 -5.79 1.76 3.70
CA GLY A 16 -5.46 2.08 5.09
C GLY A 16 -4.62 3.34 5.20
N ARG A 17 -4.54 3.91 6.41
CA ARG A 17 -3.65 5.03 6.75
C ARG A 17 -3.01 4.83 8.12
N ALA A 18 -1.77 5.27 8.29
CA ALA A 18 -1.06 5.22 9.56
C ALA A 18 -0.22 6.49 9.80
N GLU A 19 0.07 6.80 11.06
CA GLU A 19 0.92 7.95 11.44
C GLU A 19 2.42 7.66 11.33
N THR A 20 2.81 6.39 11.20
CA THR A 20 4.21 5.95 11.04
C THR A 20 4.30 4.82 10.02
N GLU A 21 5.48 4.66 9.42
CA GLU A 21 5.79 3.56 8.50
C GLU A 21 5.53 2.19 9.13
N SER A 22 6.06 1.96 10.33
CA SER A 22 5.98 0.65 11.00
C SER A 22 4.53 0.21 11.28
N VAL A 23 3.64 1.15 11.58
CA VAL A 23 2.21 0.84 11.76
C VAL A 23 1.56 0.54 10.41
N ALA A 24 1.96 1.23 9.33
CA ALA A 24 1.47 0.95 7.99
C ALA A 24 1.89 -0.45 7.50
N GLU A 25 3.13 -0.85 7.75
CA GLU A 25 3.63 -2.19 7.43
C GLU A 25 2.91 -3.28 8.22
N ALA A 26 2.71 -3.10 9.53
CA ALA A 26 1.97 -4.05 10.35
C ALA A 26 0.53 -4.24 9.85
N LEU A 27 -0.14 -3.16 9.43
CA LEU A 27 -1.47 -3.24 8.82
C LEU A 27 -1.46 -3.96 7.47
N ALA A 28 -0.42 -3.74 6.65
CA ALA A 28 -0.24 -4.44 5.39
C ALA A 28 -0.03 -5.95 5.62
N ASP A 29 0.76 -6.34 6.63
CA ASP A 29 1.01 -7.74 6.96
C ASP A 29 -0.24 -8.48 7.46
N VAL A 30 -1.03 -7.83 8.34
CA VAL A 30 -2.33 -8.36 8.76
C VAL A 30 -3.26 -8.59 7.57
N HIS A 31 -3.18 -7.74 6.55
CA HIS A 31 -3.98 -7.90 5.33
C HIS A 31 -3.45 -9.00 4.41
N ARG A 32 -2.12 -9.11 4.25
CA ARG A 32 -1.47 -10.16 3.44
C ARG A 32 -1.77 -11.55 3.97
N GLY A 33 -1.72 -11.76 5.29
CA GLY A 33 -1.91 -13.07 5.93
C GLY A 33 -3.13 -13.88 5.42
N PRO A 34 -4.34 -13.32 5.41
CA PRO A 34 -5.54 -14.01 4.95
C PRO A 34 -5.80 -13.93 3.44
N THR A 35 -5.17 -13.01 2.71
CA THR A 35 -5.54 -12.74 1.30
C THR A 35 -4.46 -13.13 0.29
N ASP A 36 -3.21 -13.27 0.72
CA ASP A 36 -2.04 -13.41 -0.15
C ASP A 36 -1.94 -12.32 -1.25
N HIS A 37 -2.58 -11.17 -1.02
CA HIS A 37 -2.60 -10.07 -1.98
C HIS A 37 -1.34 -9.22 -1.87
N HIS A 38 -0.94 -8.63 -3.00
CA HIS A 38 0.10 -7.61 -3.01
C HIS A 38 -0.43 -6.28 -2.41
N VAL A 39 0.26 -5.78 -1.39
CA VAL A 39 -0.10 -4.55 -0.67
C VAL A 39 1.04 -3.53 -0.75
N HIS A 40 0.73 -2.34 -1.26
CA HIS A 40 1.64 -1.20 -1.34
C HIS A 40 1.58 -0.34 -0.08
N VAL A 41 2.73 0.06 0.44
CA VAL A 41 2.88 0.99 1.57
C VAL A 41 3.73 2.18 1.13
N TYR A 42 3.27 3.41 1.33
CA TYR A 42 3.98 4.62 0.86
C TYR A 42 3.64 5.88 1.66
N PRO A 43 4.56 6.85 1.80
CA PRO A 43 4.28 8.12 2.46
C PRO A 43 3.35 9.01 1.60
N THR A 44 2.42 9.70 2.25
CA THR A 44 1.44 10.63 1.64
C THR A 44 2.07 11.98 1.32
N ALA A 45 3.25 12.28 1.88
CA ALA A 45 3.88 13.59 1.75
C ALA A 45 4.41 13.82 0.32
N GLY A 46 3.62 14.49 -0.52
CA GLY A 46 4.10 15.19 -1.72
C GLY A 46 4.61 14.35 -2.89
N VAL A 47 4.64 13.02 -2.81
CA VAL A 47 5.07 12.17 -3.92
C VAL A 47 3.89 11.84 -4.84
N ARG A 48 3.87 12.49 -6.02
CA ARG A 48 3.25 11.95 -7.23
C ARG A 48 3.94 10.63 -7.54
N VAL A 49 3.32 9.50 -7.19
CA VAL A 49 3.73 8.21 -7.73
C VAL A 49 3.28 8.19 -9.19
N THR A 50 4.19 8.47 -10.12
CA THR A 50 4.01 8.12 -11.53
C THR A 50 3.97 6.60 -11.60
N ALA A 51 2.77 6.05 -11.83
CA ALA A 51 2.58 4.65 -12.12
C ALA A 51 3.31 4.31 -13.44
N GLU A 52 4.54 3.80 -13.36
CA GLU A 52 5.10 3.06 -14.48
C GLU A 52 4.25 1.78 -14.66
N ARG A 53 3.82 1.56 -15.90
CA ARG A 53 2.71 0.68 -16.28
C ARG A 53 2.81 -0.70 -15.63
N CYS A 54 1.67 -1.19 -15.13
CA CYS A 54 1.42 -2.62 -14.96
C CYS A 54 1.86 -3.34 -16.24
N ARG A 55 2.86 -4.22 -16.16
CA ARG A 55 3.02 -5.26 -17.16
C ARG A 55 1.81 -6.19 -17.04
N PRO A 56 1.21 -6.62 -18.17
CA PRO A 56 0.17 -7.64 -18.13
C PRO A 56 0.73 -8.91 -17.47
N ALA A 57 -0.14 -9.67 -16.80
CA ALA A 57 0.18 -11.04 -16.44
C ALA A 57 0.45 -11.81 -17.74
N ASP A 58 1.67 -12.30 -17.92
CA ASP A 58 2.00 -13.22 -19.01
C ASP A 58 1.50 -14.63 -18.61
N ASP A 59 0.43 -15.06 -19.28
CA ASP A 59 -0.27 -16.37 -19.38
C ASP A 59 -0.62 -17.16 -18.09
#